data_AF-A0A016SC75-F1
#
_entry.id   AF-A0A016SC75-F1
#
_cell.length_a   1.000
_cell.length_b   1.000
_cell.length_c   1.000
_cell.angle_alpha   90.00
_cell.angle_beta   90.00
_cell.angle_gamma   90.00
#
_symmetry.space_group_name_H-M   'P 1'
#
loop_
_entity.id
_entity.type
_entity.pdbx_description
1 polymer ?
#
loop_
_entity_poly.entity_id
_entity_poly.type
_entity_poly.pdbx_seq_one_letter_code
_entity_poly.pdbx_strand_id
1 'polypeptide(L)'
;MSWLFLCNNSLFRYRYTHNVEQGEGVAVLFHQFLANAGDCVTACDVNSVCQSTCGDVMDHPKTKKILITNSSATITMQSTAPADGNYHTGIYAKSISFDLATRTYFDCNSTVDLKDGEPFFLVSQNYPNTPYQFSRCEVTFAAVDAIRVAIYDLVTVNSVLFKGVDISGKPVEVRLS
;
A
#
# COMPACT_ATOMS: atom_id res chain seq x y z
N MET A 1 8.20 5.30 -5.78
CA MET A 1 9.40 5.08 -4.95
C MET A 1 9.02 4.18 -3.78
N SER A 2 9.85 3.18 -3.46
CA SER A 2 9.59 2.18 -2.40
C SER A 2 10.67 2.26 -1.33
N TRP A 3 10.30 2.01 -0.07
CA TRP A 3 11.16 2.18 1.11
C TRP A 3 11.12 0.92 1.96
N LEU A 4 12.26 0.28 2.20
CA LEU A 4 12.41 -0.78 3.19
C LEU A 4 13.20 -0.28 4.39
N PHE A 5 12.60 -0.41 5.56
CA PHE A 5 13.21 -0.06 6.82
C PHE A 5 13.21 -1.24 7.76
N LEU A 6 14.37 -1.54 8.34
CA LEU A 6 14.54 -2.51 9.42
C LEU A 6 14.62 -1.73 10.73
N CYS A 7 13.76 -2.02 11.70
CA CYS A 7 13.80 -1.41 13.02
C CYS A 7 15.18 -1.63 13.64
N ASN A 8 15.95 -0.55 13.78
CA ASN A 8 17.27 -0.56 14.40
C ASN A 8 17.22 0.25 15.70
N ASN A 9 18.12 -0.06 16.65
CA ASN A 9 18.08 0.39 18.06
C ASN A 9 18.27 1.91 18.32
N SER A 10 18.00 2.79 17.35
CA SER A 10 18.27 4.22 17.44
C SER A 10 17.11 5.07 16.91
N LEU A 11 16.84 6.19 17.58
CA LEU A 11 15.92 7.22 17.08
C LEU A 11 16.37 7.66 15.68
N PHE A 12 15.41 7.76 14.76
CA PHE A 12 15.69 8.15 13.38
C PHE A 12 14.57 9.00 12.81
N ARG A 13 14.89 9.74 11.75
CA ARG A 13 13.92 10.50 10.98
C ARG A 13 14.35 10.53 9.52
N TYR A 14 13.52 9.96 8.67
CA TYR A 14 13.63 10.01 7.22
C TYR A 14 12.50 10.87 6.64
N ARG A 15 12.80 11.70 5.65
CA ARG A 15 11.83 12.59 5.01
C ARG A 15 12.01 12.57 3.50
N TYR A 16 10.91 12.41 2.79
CA TYR A 16 10.84 12.42 1.33
C TYR A 16 9.62 13.22 0.88
N THR A 17 9.69 13.86 -0.28
CA THR A 17 8.56 14.57 -0.88
C THR A 17 8.14 13.89 -2.18
N HIS A 18 6.87 13.50 -2.26
CA HIS A 18 6.23 13.04 -3.48
C HIS A 18 5.49 14.21 -4.13
N ASN A 19 5.99 14.68 -5.26
CA ASN A 19 5.35 15.74 -6.03
C ASN A 19 4.38 15.14 -7.05
N VAL A 20 3.20 15.73 -7.17
CA VAL A 20 2.15 15.35 -8.14
C VAL A 20 1.60 16.58 -8.84
N GLU A 21 0.88 16.38 -9.94
CA GLU A 21 0.28 17.46 -10.72
C GLU A 21 -1.05 17.97 -10.11
N GLN A 22 -1.58 19.05 -10.67
CA GLN A 22 -2.89 19.56 -10.25
C GLN A 22 -3.98 18.55 -10.60
N GLY A 23 -4.82 18.21 -9.62
CA GLY A 23 -5.86 17.18 -9.78
C GLY A 23 -5.42 15.79 -9.31
N GLU A 24 -4.17 15.63 -8.87
CA GLU A 24 -3.66 14.38 -8.31
C GLU A 24 -3.48 14.44 -6.79
N GLY A 25 -3.52 13.28 -6.15
CA GLY A 25 -3.17 13.06 -4.75
C GLY A 25 -2.03 12.06 -4.59
N VAL A 26 -1.55 11.90 -3.36
CA VAL A 26 -0.53 10.90 -3.01
C VAL A 26 -1.11 9.88 -2.06
N ALA A 27 -0.91 8.61 -2.38
CA ALA A 27 -1.23 7.47 -1.54
C ALA A 27 0.05 6.81 -1.04
N VAL A 28 0.13 6.55 0.27
CA VAL A 28 1.20 5.76 0.91
C VAL A 28 0.63 4.41 1.29
N LEU A 29 1.06 3.38 0.58
CA LEU A 29 0.65 2.00 0.73
C LEU A 29 1.70 1.24 1.54
N PHE A 30 1.28 0.44 2.53
CA PHE A 30 2.17 -0.32 3.40
C PHE A 30 2.08 -1.81 3.10
N HIS A 31 3.19 -2.40 2.68
CA HIS A 31 3.30 -3.84 2.45
C HIS A 31 3.58 -4.61 3.74
N GLN A 32 4.40 -4.00 4.58
CA GLN A 32 4.83 -4.54 5.85
C GLN A 32 4.87 -3.38 6.84
N PHE A 33 4.31 -3.60 8.02
CA PHE A 33 4.32 -2.62 9.09
C PHE A 33 4.22 -3.37 10.41
N LEU A 34 5.34 -3.97 10.81
CA LEU A 34 5.53 -4.52 12.13
C LEU A 34 6.66 -3.72 12.77
N ALA A 35 6.28 -2.74 13.58
CA ALA A 35 7.17 -1.72 14.08
C ALA A 35 6.83 -1.37 15.52
N ASN A 36 7.80 -0.79 16.22
CA ASN A 36 7.58 -0.32 17.58
C ASN A 36 6.44 0.71 17.60
N ALA A 37 5.65 0.75 18.69
CA ALA A 37 4.60 1.74 18.90
C ALA A 37 5.04 3.20 18.65
N GLY A 38 6.32 3.52 18.87
CA GLY A 38 6.90 4.84 18.58
C GLY A 38 7.34 5.07 17.14
N ASP A 39 7.40 4.03 16.30
CA ASP A 39 7.77 4.11 14.89
C ASP A 39 6.54 4.47 14.06
N CYS A 40 6.60 5.63 13.42
CA CYS A 40 5.47 6.23 12.71
C CYS A 40 5.83 6.55 11.26
N VAL A 41 4.83 6.41 10.39
CA VAL A 41 4.83 7.05 9.07
C VAL A 41 3.75 8.11 9.04
N THR A 42 4.13 9.31 8.64
CA THR A 42 3.24 10.47 8.51
C THR A 42 3.31 11.01 7.09
N ALA A 43 2.16 11.23 6.47
CA ALA A 43 2.03 11.92 5.19
C ALA A 43 1.31 13.25 5.42
N CYS A 44 1.97 14.37 5.10
CA CYS A 44 1.42 15.72 5.21
C CYS A 44 1.34 16.35 3.82
N ASP A 45 0.19 16.91 3.49
CA ASP A 45 -0.01 17.64 2.24
C ASP A 45 0.60 19.06 2.30
N VAL A 46 0.56 19.80 1.18
CA VAL A 46 1.10 21.17 1.12
C VAL A 46 0.38 22.17 2.02
N ASN A 47 -0.85 21.84 2.47
CA ASN A 47 -1.65 22.63 3.40
C ASN A 47 -1.46 22.21 4.87
N SER A 48 -0.47 21.36 5.14
CA SER A 48 -0.19 20.80 6.47
C SER A 48 -1.30 19.91 7.04
N VAL A 49 -2.18 19.37 6.20
CA VAL A 49 -3.12 18.30 6.60
C VAL A 49 -2.35 16.99 6.62
N CYS A 50 -2.22 16.39 7.80
CA CYS A 50 -1.41 15.21 8.04
C CYS A 50 -2.24 13.99 8.41
N GLN A 51 -1.83 12.82 7.93
CA GLN A 51 -2.28 11.51 8.39
C GLN A 51 -1.07 10.73 8.89
N SER A 52 -1.24 9.93 9.94
CA SER A 52 -0.17 9.13 10.51
C SER A 52 -0.65 7.75 10.89
N THR A 53 0.25 6.77 10.78
CA THR A 53 0.11 5.44 11.37
C THR A 53 1.39 5.10 12.11
N CYS A 54 1.27 4.44 13.27
CA CYS A 54 2.39 4.10 14.13
C CYS A 54 2.23 2.68 14.67
N GLY A 55 3.35 2.01 14.96
CA GLY A 55 3.36 0.67 15.53
C GLY A 55 2.62 -0.41 14.75
N ASP A 56 2.30 -1.51 15.41
CA ASP A 56 1.65 -2.70 14.82
C ASP A 56 0.15 -2.53 14.52
N VAL A 57 -0.30 -1.29 14.30
CA VAL A 57 -1.72 -0.96 14.14
C VAL A 57 -2.28 -1.43 12.78
N MET A 58 -1.38 -1.87 11.88
CA MET A 58 -1.69 -2.40 10.56
C MET A 58 -2.23 -3.84 10.58
N ASP A 59 -2.23 -4.55 11.70
CA ASP A 59 -2.97 -5.82 11.83
C ASP A 59 -4.41 -5.63 12.31
N HIS A 60 -4.76 -4.42 12.79
CA HIS A 60 -6.09 -4.16 13.30
C HIS A 60 -7.10 -3.90 12.18
N PRO A 61 -8.25 -4.60 12.11
CA PRO A 61 -9.17 -4.57 10.97
C PRO A 61 -9.87 -3.23 10.74
N LYS A 62 -9.86 -2.34 11.73
CA LYS A 62 -10.47 -0.99 11.61
C LYS A 62 -9.47 0.09 11.19
N THR A 63 -8.19 -0.26 11.05
CA THR A 63 -7.15 0.70 10.68
C THR A 63 -7.03 0.77 9.17
N LYS A 64 -7.15 1.97 8.62
CA LYS A 64 -6.88 2.24 7.21
C LYS A 64 -5.44 1.84 6.87
N LYS A 65 -5.28 1.00 5.84
CA LYS A 65 -3.98 0.47 5.41
C LYS A 65 -3.23 1.41 4.45
N ILE A 66 -3.69 2.65 4.34
CA ILE A 66 -3.19 3.66 3.41
C ILE A 66 -3.23 5.04 4.08
N LEU A 67 -2.21 5.86 3.82
CA LEU A 67 -2.29 7.30 4.08
C LEU A 67 -2.56 8.03 2.77
N ILE A 68 -3.46 9.00 2.79
CA ILE A 68 -3.88 9.73 1.57
C ILE A 68 -3.77 11.24 1.80
N THR A 69 -3.21 11.92 0.81
CA THR A 69 -3.25 13.38 0.68
C THR A 69 -3.90 13.76 -0.64
N ASN A 70 -4.49 14.96 -0.70
CA ASN A 70 -5.14 15.48 -1.91
C ASN A 70 -4.24 16.39 -2.76
N SER A 71 -2.92 16.27 -2.58
CA SER A 71 -1.88 17.03 -3.29
C SER A 71 -0.52 16.41 -3.00
N SER A 72 0.55 17.03 -3.49
CA SER A 72 1.94 16.69 -3.17
C SER A 72 2.13 16.52 -1.66
N ALA A 73 2.87 15.48 -1.28
CA ALA A 73 3.00 15.08 0.11
C ALA A 73 4.45 15.07 0.56
N THR A 74 4.70 15.63 1.74
CA THR A 74 5.86 15.24 2.53
C THR A 74 5.52 13.95 3.28
N ILE A 75 6.29 12.91 3.04
CA ILE A 75 6.24 11.65 3.78
C ILE A 75 7.41 11.63 4.75
N THR A 76 7.11 11.49 6.04
CA THR A 76 8.08 11.38 7.13
C THR A 76 7.95 10.01 7.77
N MET A 77 9.04 9.26 7.83
CA MET A 77 9.13 8.05 8.64
C MET A 77 10.06 8.35 9.81
N GLN A 78 9.60 8.12 11.03
CA GLN A 78 10.37 8.49 12.22
C GLN A 78 10.13 7.52 13.38
N SER A 79 11.16 7.34 14.19
CA SER A 79 11.03 6.71 15.50
C SER A 79 10.99 7.78 16.57
N THR A 80 9.92 7.75 17.37
CA THR A 80 9.70 8.68 18.49
C THR A 80 9.94 8.03 19.85
N ALA A 81 10.16 6.71 19.90
CA ALA A 81 10.44 5.96 21.11
C ALA A 81 11.67 5.08 20.93
N PRO A 82 12.45 4.82 22.00
CA PRO A 82 13.51 3.82 21.97
C PRO A 82 12.96 2.41 21.68
N ALA A 83 13.85 1.50 21.30
CA ALA A 83 13.51 0.08 21.14
C ALA A 83 12.84 -0.48 22.41
N ASP A 84 11.76 -1.22 22.23
CA ASP A 84 10.95 -1.82 23.29
C ASP A 84 11.42 -3.24 23.68
N GLY A 85 12.47 -3.75 23.03
CA GLY A 85 13.01 -5.08 23.24
C GLY A 85 12.27 -6.20 22.48
N ASN A 86 11.23 -5.87 21.72
CA ASN A 86 10.50 -6.83 20.88
C ASN A 86 11.09 -6.91 19.48
N TYR A 87 10.84 -8.03 18.80
CA TYR A 87 11.25 -8.20 17.41
C TYR A 87 10.26 -7.51 16.47
N HIS A 88 10.79 -6.61 15.64
CA HIS A 88 10.03 -5.85 14.65
C HIS A 88 10.64 -6.10 13.27
N THR A 89 9.84 -6.50 12.28
CA THR A 89 10.34 -6.69 10.91
C THR A 89 10.55 -5.36 10.18
N GLY A 90 10.01 -4.27 10.73
CA GLY A 90 10.10 -2.92 10.22
C GLY A 90 9.00 -2.56 9.24
N ILE A 91 9.22 -1.46 8.50
CA ILE A 91 8.21 -0.81 7.66
C ILE A 91 8.65 -0.88 6.20
N TYR A 92 7.83 -1.51 5.36
CA TYR A 92 7.95 -1.43 3.90
C TYR A 92 6.75 -0.67 3.32
N ALA A 93 7.02 0.49 2.70
CA ALA A 93 5.99 1.35 2.16
C ALA A 93 6.32 1.83 0.74
N LYS A 94 5.29 2.04 -0.08
CA LYS A 94 5.39 2.63 -1.42
C LYS A 94 4.46 3.82 -1.51
N SER A 95 4.96 4.91 -2.07
CA SER A 95 4.12 6.07 -2.41
C SER A 95 3.81 6.09 -3.90
N ILE A 96 2.55 6.32 -4.24
CA ILE A 96 2.04 6.43 -5.62
C ILE A 96 1.20 7.71 -5.78
N SER A 97 1.12 8.23 -7.00
CA SER A 97 0.13 9.25 -7.37
C SER A 97 -1.21 8.60 -7.72
N PHE A 98 -2.29 9.36 -7.61
CA PHE A 98 -3.62 8.95 -8.09
C PHE A 98 -4.43 10.19 -8.50
N ASP A 99 -5.38 10.02 -9.43
CA ASP A 99 -6.31 11.08 -9.84
C ASP A 99 -7.35 11.33 -8.74
N LEU A 100 -7.56 12.58 -8.29
CA LEU A 100 -8.53 12.90 -7.22
C LEU A 100 -9.99 12.72 -7.63
N ALA A 101 -10.30 12.86 -8.91
CA ALA A 101 -11.66 12.71 -9.44
C ALA A 101 -12.10 11.25 -9.39
N THR A 102 -11.18 10.32 -9.64
CA THR A 102 -11.46 8.89 -9.71
C THR A 102 -10.93 8.10 -8.50
N ARG A 103 -9.89 8.58 -7.83
CA ARG A 103 -9.27 7.90 -6.68
C ARG A 103 -8.93 6.44 -6.98
N THR A 104 -8.29 6.24 -8.13
CA THR A 104 -7.84 4.93 -8.59
C THR A 104 -6.36 4.74 -8.34
N TYR A 105 -5.98 3.58 -7.80
CA TYR A 105 -4.60 3.28 -7.40
C TYR A 105 -3.87 2.37 -8.40
N PHE A 106 -4.63 1.82 -9.34
CA PHE A 106 -4.16 1.03 -10.48
C PHE A 106 -5.23 1.08 -11.56
N ASP A 107 -4.79 0.84 -12.80
CA ASP A 107 -5.67 0.82 -13.96
C ASP A 107 -6.33 -0.54 -14.12
N CYS A 108 -7.65 -0.55 -14.30
CA CYS A 108 -8.37 -1.74 -14.72
C CYS A 108 -8.04 -2.09 -16.17
N ASN A 109 -8.04 -3.38 -16.48
CA ASN A 109 -7.64 -3.98 -17.76
C ASN A 109 -6.19 -3.68 -18.15
N SER A 110 -5.33 -3.48 -17.15
CA SER A 110 -3.90 -3.27 -17.35
C SER A 110 -3.12 -4.58 -17.20
N THR A 111 -1.94 -4.60 -17.83
CA THR A 111 -0.90 -5.59 -17.55
C THR A 111 0.19 -4.93 -16.72
N VAL A 112 0.45 -5.51 -15.55
CA VAL A 112 1.48 -5.03 -14.62
C VAL A 112 2.64 -6.00 -14.65
N ASP A 113 3.80 -5.51 -15.09
CA ASP A 113 5.06 -6.23 -15.00
C ASP A 113 5.65 -6.05 -13.58
N LEU A 114 5.55 -7.12 -12.80
CA LEU A 114 6.12 -7.19 -11.46
C LEU A 114 7.57 -7.64 -11.59
N LYS A 115 8.47 -6.65 -11.61
CA LYS A 115 9.91 -6.89 -11.45
C LYS A 115 10.15 -7.73 -10.19
N ASP A 116 11.13 -8.63 -10.25
CA ASP A 116 11.37 -9.66 -9.23
C ASP A 116 11.21 -9.16 -7.79
N GLY A 117 10.13 -9.62 -7.15
CA GLY A 117 9.83 -9.36 -5.73
C GLY A 117 9.09 -8.06 -5.42
N GLU A 118 8.72 -7.23 -6.40
CA GLU A 118 7.92 -6.03 -6.13
C GLU A 118 6.47 -6.41 -5.77
N PRO A 119 5.96 -6.02 -4.58
CA PRO A 119 4.60 -6.33 -4.20
C PRO A 119 3.61 -5.44 -4.97
N PHE A 120 2.52 -6.07 -5.42
CA PHE A 120 1.38 -5.35 -5.96
C PHE A 120 0.32 -5.14 -4.88
N PHE A 121 -0.20 -3.92 -4.79
CA PHE A 121 -1.27 -3.56 -3.88
C PHE A 121 -2.60 -3.58 -4.59
N LEU A 122 -3.41 -4.61 -4.31
CA LEU A 122 -4.77 -4.70 -4.81
C LEU A 122 -5.74 -4.17 -3.73
N VAL A 123 -6.16 -2.92 -3.89
CA VAL A 123 -7.12 -2.24 -3.01
C VAL A 123 -8.37 -1.84 -3.81
N SER A 124 -9.54 -1.72 -3.17
CA SER A 124 -10.71 -1.25 -3.91
C SER A 124 -10.52 0.18 -4.44
N GLN A 125 -11.13 0.47 -5.59
CA GLN A 125 -11.21 1.85 -6.09
C GLN A 125 -11.90 2.73 -5.04
N ASN A 126 -11.42 3.96 -4.86
CA ASN A 126 -11.86 4.89 -3.80
C ASN A 126 -11.55 4.47 -2.35
N TYR A 127 -10.84 3.36 -2.10
CA TYR A 127 -10.41 2.97 -0.74
C TYR A 127 -9.71 4.15 -0.04
N PRO A 128 -9.96 4.44 1.26
CA PRO A 128 -10.74 3.69 2.23
C PRO A 128 -12.24 4.01 2.25
N ASN A 129 -12.73 4.79 1.28
CA ASN A 129 -14.16 5.06 1.17
C ASN A 129 -14.85 3.93 0.39
N THR A 130 -16.17 3.93 0.41
CA THR A 130 -16.98 2.99 -0.37
C THR A 130 -16.66 3.13 -1.86
N PRO A 131 -16.43 2.01 -2.58
CA PRO A 131 -16.26 2.05 -4.03
C PRO A 131 -17.50 2.62 -4.70
N TYR A 132 -17.30 3.46 -5.71
CA TYR A 132 -18.40 4.01 -6.51
C TYR A 132 -18.49 3.37 -7.91
N GLN A 133 -17.49 2.58 -8.31
CA GLN A 133 -17.44 1.88 -9.59
C GLN A 133 -17.36 0.36 -9.35
N PHE A 134 -18.38 -0.36 -9.82
CA PHE A 134 -18.51 -1.82 -9.67
C PHE A 134 -18.39 -2.57 -11.00
N SER A 135 -17.87 -1.91 -12.04
CA SER A 135 -17.59 -2.56 -13.32
C SER A 135 -16.54 -3.65 -13.14
N ARG A 136 -16.62 -4.71 -13.95
CA ARG A 136 -15.58 -5.75 -14.00
C ARG A 136 -14.21 -5.11 -14.23
N CYS A 137 -13.26 -5.43 -13.36
CA CYS A 137 -11.88 -4.96 -13.41
C CYS A 137 -10.97 -6.18 -13.51
N GLU A 138 -10.21 -6.29 -14.60
CA GLU A 138 -9.24 -7.36 -14.78
C GLU A 138 -7.83 -6.76 -14.69
N VAL A 139 -6.92 -7.38 -13.92
CA VAL A 139 -5.52 -6.96 -13.87
C VAL A 139 -4.68 -8.20 -14.16
N THR A 140 -3.84 -8.12 -15.18
CA THR A 140 -2.94 -9.21 -15.56
C THR A 140 -1.56 -8.93 -14.98
N PHE A 141 -0.98 -9.89 -14.28
CA PHE A 141 0.37 -9.78 -13.72
C PHE A 141 1.34 -10.60 -14.55
N ALA A 142 2.45 -9.99 -14.96
CA ALA A 142 3.60 -10.70 -15.50
C ALA A 142 4.71 -10.69 -14.42
N ALA A 143 5.33 -11.82 -14.16
CA ALA A 143 6.47 -11.95 -13.24
C ALA A 143 7.38 -13.09 -13.75
N VAL A 144 8.69 -12.99 -13.51
CA VAL A 144 9.65 -14.03 -13.93
C VAL A 144 9.56 -15.25 -13.01
N ASP A 145 9.52 -15.03 -11.69
CA ASP A 145 9.53 -16.09 -10.70
C ASP A 145 8.16 -16.30 -10.01
N ALA A 146 7.77 -15.33 -9.17
CA ALA A 146 6.60 -15.46 -8.32
C ALA A 146 5.93 -14.11 -8.06
N ILE A 147 4.61 -14.14 -7.91
CA ILE A 147 3.80 -12.96 -7.57
C ILE A 147 3.52 -12.98 -6.07
N ARG A 148 3.88 -11.90 -5.37
CA ARG A 148 3.44 -11.64 -3.99
C ARG A 148 2.33 -10.59 -4.02
N VAL A 149 1.12 -11.00 -3.66
CA VAL A 149 -0.06 -10.11 -3.60
C VAL A 149 -0.41 -9.83 -2.14
N ALA A 150 -0.59 -8.56 -1.79
CA ALA A 150 -1.26 -8.16 -0.56
C ALA A 150 -2.62 -7.55 -0.92
N ILE A 151 -3.68 -8.14 -0.36
CA ILE A 151 -5.07 -7.75 -0.63
C ILE A 151 -5.64 -7.19 0.67
N TYR A 152 -6.10 -5.94 0.63
CA TYR A 152 -6.67 -5.27 1.78
C TYR A 152 -8.05 -4.72 1.44
N ASP A 153 -9.01 -4.92 2.35
CA ASP A 153 -10.33 -4.27 2.37
C ASP A 153 -11.02 -4.22 1.00
N LEU A 154 -10.96 -5.34 0.28
CA LEU A 154 -11.51 -5.43 -1.06
C LEU A 154 -13.03 -5.61 -1.00
N VAL A 155 -13.77 -4.53 -1.19
CA VAL A 155 -15.22 -4.54 -1.33
C VAL A 155 -15.55 -4.93 -2.77
N THR A 156 -16.15 -6.11 -2.96
CA THR A 156 -16.60 -6.62 -4.26
C THR A 156 -18.07 -7.04 -4.21
N VAL A 157 -18.76 -7.00 -5.35
CA VAL A 157 -20.17 -7.42 -5.46
C VAL A 157 -20.29 -8.95 -5.59
N ASN A 158 -19.27 -9.60 -6.16
CA ASN A 158 -19.32 -11.02 -6.51
C ASN A 158 -18.16 -11.79 -5.88
N SER A 159 -17.03 -11.90 -6.58
CA SER A 159 -15.90 -12.71 -6.16
C SER A 159 -14.61 -12.16 -6.74
N VAL A 160 -13.51 -12.24 -5.99
CA VAL A 160 -12.16 -12.03 -6.52
C VAL A 160 -11.69 -13.34 -7.14
N LEU A 161 -11.21 -13.27 -8.37
CA LEU A 161 -10.75 -14.45 -9.09
C LEU A 161 -9.29 -14.27 -9.49
N PHE A 162 -8.42 -15.10 -8.94
CA PHE A 162 -7.03 -15.21 -9.36
C PHE A 162 -6.92 -16.40 -10.30
N LYS A 163 -6.48 -16.15 -11.53
CA LYS A 163 -6.20 -17.19 -12.52
C LYS A 163 -4.73 -17.18 -12.84
N GLY A 164 -4.13 -18.36 -12.93
CA GLY A 164 -2.71 -18.49 -13.23
C GLY A 164 -2.32 -19.92 -13.56
N VAL A 165 -1.03 -20.19 -13.50
CA VAL A 165 -0.43 -21.51 -13.70
C VAL A 165 0.42 -21.82 -12.47
N ASP A 166 0.30 -23.02 -11.90
CA ASP A 166 1.16 -23.44 -10.78
C ASP A 166 2.57 -23.83 -11.22
N ILE A 167 3.42 -24.14 -10.25
CA ILE A 167 4.80 -24.61 -10.46
C ILE A 167 4.90 -25.89 -11.31
N SER A 168 3.80 -26.62 -11.50
CA SER A 168 3.73 -27.83 -12.34
C SER A 168 3.19 -27.58 -13.75
N GLY A 169 2.91 -26.32 -14.10
CA GLY A 169 2.37 -25.96 -15.41
C GLY A 169 0.86 -26.15 -15.55
N LYS A 170 0.13 -26.40 -14.44
CA LYS A 170 -1.33 -26.61 -14.48
C LYS A 170 -2.08 -25.31 -14.25
N PRO A 171 -3.20 -25.06 -14.97
CA PRO A 171 -4.07 -23.94 -14.68
C PRO A 171 -4.61 -24.01 -13.25
N VAL A 172 -4.51 -22.90 -12.52
CA VAL A 172 -5.07 -22.72 -11.18
C VAL A 172 -6.03 -21.55 -11.18
N GLU A 173 -7.16 -21.74 -10.50
CA GLU A 173 -8.12 -20.70 -10.18
C GLU A 173 -8.29 -20.64 -8.66
N VAL A 174 -8.02 -19.49 -8.06
CA VAL A 174 -8.30 -19.21 -6.64
C VAL A 174 -9.42 -18.19 -6.58
N ARG A 175 -10.51 -18.55 -5.93
CA ARG A 175 -11.64 -17.65 -5.68
C ARG A 175 -11.60 -17.20 -4.23
N LEU A 176 -11.60 -15.88 -4.01
CA LEU A 176 -11.88 -15.31 -2.70
C LEU A 176 -13.36 -14.92 -2.66
N SER A 177 -14.10 -15.52 -1.74
CA SER A 177 -15.52 -15.27 -1.44
C SER A 177 -15.68 -14.51 -0.15
#